data_AF-A0A7H1NUF1-F1
#
_entry.id   AF-A0A7H1NUF1-F1
#
_cell.length_a   1.000
_cell.length_b   1.000
_cell.length_c   1.000
_cell.angle_alpha   90.00
_cell.angle_beta   90.00
_cell.angle_gamma   90.00
#
_symmetry.space_group_name_H-M   'P 1'
#
loop_
_entity.id
_entity.type
_entity.pdbx_description
1 polymer ?
#
loop_
_entity_poly.entity_id
_entity_poly.type
_entity_poly.pdbx_seq_one_letter_code
_entity_poly.pdbx_strand_id
1 'polypeptide(L)'
;MSDINDRREHQLQILQILLEAYPNGVFFFSGLDIFKDQEKIDHLVADLLYLEESGLCKSGVFPKGRGFEPVYESVITKDGIDLIAPDGGIAAALKIITVKLHEETIRKILLEKVLQSNLTENEKSTLLTCLKKASDQVLTNLLTELVKRGIDQFPSLSDLSQWLQIFFHP
;
A
#
# COMPACT_ATOMS: atom_id res chain seq x y z
N MET A 1 4.37 -3.78 29.73
CA MET A 1 4.69 -3.16 28.43
C MET A 1 4.48 -4.23 27.37
N SER A 2 3.24 -4.38 26.89
CA SER A 2 2.93 -5.23 25.73
C SER A 2 3.54 -4.56 24.49
N ASP A 3 4.18 -5.38 23.66
CA ASP A 3 4.95 -4.98 22.49
C ASP A 3 4.01 -4.40 21.42
N ILE A 4 4.40 -3.32 20.72
CA ILE A 4 3.53 -2.65 19.74
C ILE A 4 3.08 -3.60 18.62
N ASN A 5 3.90 -4.62 18.31
CA ASN A 5 3.58 -5.66 17.33
C ASN A 5 2.41 -6.56 17.77
N ASP A 6 2.31 -6.86 19.06
CA ASP A 6 1.24 -7.70 19.65
C ASP A 6 -0.13 -7.01 19.49
N ARG A 7 -0.15 -5.69 19.65
CA ARG A 7 -1.37 -4.89 19.50
C ARG A 7 -1.88 -4.84 18.05
N ARG A 8 -0.97 -4.71 17.07
CA ARG A 8 -1.36 -4.70 15.65
C ARG A 8 -1.95 -6.04 15.22
N GLU A 9 -1.35 -7.14 15.67
CA GLU A 9 -1.85 -8.49 15.37
C GLU A 9 -3.25 -8.70 15.95
N HIS A 10 -3.48 -8.27 17.18
CA HIS A 10 -4.80 -8.34 17.81
C HIS A 10 -5.86 -7.53 17.06
N GLN A 11 -5.53 -6.32 16.61
CA GLN A 11 -6.43 -5.49 15.80
C GLN A 11 -6.79 -6.13 14.45
N LEU A 12 -5.83 -6.79 13.79
CA LEU A 12 -6.08 -7.52 12.55
C LEU A 12 -7.01 -8.73 12.80
N GLN A 13 -6.81 -9.47 13.88
CA GLN A 13 -7.70 -10.56 14.27
C GLN A 13 -9.14 -10.09 14.49
N ILE A 14 -9.33 -8.95 15.17
CA ILE A 14 -10.66 -8.33 15.35
C ILE A 14 -11.30 -8.04 13.99
N LEU A 15 -10.58 -7.37 13.08
CA LEU A 15 -11.12 -7.04 11.76
C LEU A 15 -11.43 -8.31 10.94
N GLN A 16 -10.66 -9.38 11.08
CA GLN A 16 -10.90 -10.63 10.37
C GLN A 16 -12.17 -11.34 10.87
N ILE A 17 -12.41 -11.34 12.18
CA ILE A 17 -13.67 -11.82 12.77
C ILE A 17 -14.87 -11.01 12.24
N LEU A 18 -14.73 -9.68 12.15
CA LEU A 18 -15.78 -8.82 11.61
C LEU A 18 -16.00 -9.04 10.09
N LEU A 19 -14.93 -9.32 9.35
CA LEU A 19 -15.00 -9.62 7.91
C LEU A 19 -15.76 -10.92 7.66
N GLU A 20 -15.53 -11.96 8.45
CA GLU A 20 -16.25 -13.24 8.35
C GLU A 20 -17.75 -13.10 8.64
N ALA A 21 -18.14 -12.15 9.49
CA ALA A 21 -19.54 -11.89 9.81
C ALA A 21 -20.26 -11.00 8.77
N TYR A 22 -19.52 -10.21 7.99
CA TYR A 22 -20.07 -9.23 7.04
C TYR A 22 -21.03 -9.87 6.03
N PRO A 23 -22.19 -9.25 5.71
CA PRO A 23 -22.63 -7.90 6.09
C PRO A 23 -23.30 -7.79 7.48
N ASN A 24 -23.44 -8.91 8.19
CA ASN A 24 -23.84 -8.88 9.59
C ASN A 24 -22.66 -8.43 10.46
N GLY A 25 -22.90 -8.16 11.72
CA GLY A 25 -21.84 -7.87 12.67
C GLY A 25 -21.79 -8.84 13.83
N VAL A 26 -21.00 -8.45 14.82
CA VAL A 26 -20.59 -9.30 15.93
C VAL A 26 -20.97 -8.61 17.23
N PHE A 27 -21.79 -9.28 18.04
CA PHE A 27 -22.13 -8.83 19.40
C PHE A 27 -21.12 -9.34 20.43
N PHE A 28 -20.50 -10.49 20.17
CA PHE A 28 -19.54 -11.11 21.06
C PHE A 28 -18.39 -11.68 20.25
N PHE A 29 -17.16 -11.28 20.58
CA PHE A 29 -15.94 -11.83 19.98
C PHE A 29 -15.61 -13.19 20.59
N SER A 30 -16.49 -14.19 20.36
CA SER A 30 -16.39 -15.52 20.94
C SER A 30 -15.15 -16.31 20.52
N GLY A 31 -14.42 -15.87 19.49
CA GLY A 31 -13.13 -16.42 19.06
C GLY A 31 -11.92 -15.89 19.85
N LEU A 32 -12.11 -14.86 20.67
CA LEU A 32 -11.08 -14.31 21.55
C LEU A 32 -11.35 -14.85 22.98
N ASP A 33 -10.39 -15.51 23.63
CA ASP A 33 -10.54 -15.97 25.03
C ASP A 33 -10.36 -14.79 26.00
N ILE A 34 -11.29 -13.84 25.94
CA ILE A 34 -11.23 -12.51 26.58
C ILE A 34 -12.24 -12.33 27.71
N PHE A 35 -13.34 -13.08 27.71
CA PHE A 35 -14.45 -12.89 28.65
C PHE A 35 -14.16 -13.33 30.09
N LYS A 36 -12.95 -13.84 30.38
CA LYS A 36 -12.54 -14.28 31.71
C LYS A 36 -11.60 -13.31 32.43
N ASP A 37 -11.18 -12.24 31.75
CA ASP A 37 -10.16 -11.33 32.24
C ASP A 37 -10.52 -9.88 31.92
N GLN A 38 -10.69 -9.06 32.95
CA GLN A 38 -11.10 -7.66 32.80
C GLN A 38 -10.05 -6.84 32.04
N GLU A 39 -8.76 -7.14 32.19
CA GLU A 39 -7.69 -6.44 31.46
C GLU A 39 -7.81 -6.67 29.95
N LYS A 40 -8.17 -7.90 29.55
CA LYS A 40 -8.40 -8.24 28.13
C LYS A 40 -9.64 -7.57 27.55
N ILE A 41 -10.69 -7.40 28.37
CA ILE A 41 -11.90 -6.66 27.96
C ILE A 41 -11.54 -5.19 27.72
N ASP A 42 -10.76 -4.58 28.62
CA ASP A 42 -10.31 -3.19 28.47
C ASP A 42 -9.43 -3.00 27.23
N HIS A 43 -8.57 -3.98 26.92
CA HIS A 43 -7.78 -3.99 25.68
C HIS A 43 -8.65 -4.12 24.42
N LEU A 44 -9.62 -5.02 24.40
CA LEU A 44 -10.57 -5.14 23.29
C LEU A 44 -11.30 -3.80 23.06
N VAL A 45 -11.81 -3.19 24.13
CA VAL A 45 -12.50 -1.90 24.07
C VAL A 45 -11.59 -0.82 23.49
N ALA A 46 -10.34 -0.74 23.94
CA ALA A 46 -9.37 0.22 23.41
C ALA A 46 -9.06 0.01 21.93
N ASP A 47 -8.94 -1.25 21.49
CA ASP A 47 -8.69 -1.57 20.08
C ASP A 47 -9.91 -1.31 19.20
N LEU A 48 -11.11 -1.65 19.65
CA LEU A 48 -12.35 -1.36 18.94
C LEU A 48 -12.58 0.15 18.76
N LEU A 49 -12.33 0.96 19.80
CA LEU A 49 -12.42 2.42 19.71
C LEU A 49 -11.38 2.97 18.74
N TYR A 50 -10.14 2.49 18.81
CA TYR A 50 -9.07 2.91 17.89
C TYR A 50 -9.38 2.56 16.42
N LEU A 51 -9.90 1.36 16.17
CA LEU A 51 -10.30 0.91 14.85
C LEU A 51 -11.48 1.74 14.32
N GLU A 52 -12.41 2.15 15.18
CA GLU A 52 -13.49 3.06 14.81
C GLU A 52 -13.01 4.48 14.50
N GLU A 53 -12.12 5.05 15.32
CA GLU A 53 -11.49 6.35 15.05
C GLU A 53 -10.71 6.34 13.72
N SER A 54 -10.15 5.19 13.35
CA SER A 54 -9.48 4.96 12.07
C SER A 54 -10.45 4.68 10.90
N GLY A 55 -11.75 4.58 11.17
CA GLY A 55 -12.80 4.32 10.18
C GLY A 55 -12.88 2.88 9.70
N LEU A 56 -12.20 1.92 10.34
CA LEU A 56 -12.08 0.53 9.89
C LEU A 56 -13.26 -0.36 10.35
N CYS A 57 -13.92 0.00 11.45
CA CYS A 57 -15.14 -0.64 11.91
C CYS A 57 -16.08 0.37 12.59
N LYS A 58 -17.33 -0.02 12.80
CA LYS A 58 -18.18 0.53 13.86
C LYS A 58 -18.00 -0.36 15.07
N SER A 59 -17.55 0.18 16.21
CA SER A 59 -17.16 -0.64 17.35
C SER A 59 -18.34 -1.25 18.10
N GLY A 60 -19.50 -0.61 18.10
CA GLY A 60 -20.61 -0.97 18.98
C GLY A 60 -20.30 -0.73 20.47
N VAL A 61 -19.19 -0.03 20.79
CA VAL A 61 -18.76 0.33 22.14
C VAL A 61 -19.43 1.64 22.55
N PHE A 62 -20.00 1.67 23.76
CA PHE A 62 -20.67 2.85 24.29
C PHE A 62 -20.19 3.19 25.70
N PRO A 63 -20.20 4.49 26.09
CA PRO A 63 -19.95 4.90 27.46
C PRO A 63 -20.98 4.29 28.42
N LYS A 64 -20.52 3.71 29.52
CA LYS A 64 -21.37 3.19 30.60
C LYS A 64 -20.71 3.48 31.95
N GLY A 65 -21.35 4.33 32.76
CA GLY A 65 -20.79 4.77 34.03
C GLY A 65 -19.49 5.56 33.84
N ARG A 66 -18.38 5.09 34.43
CA ARG A 66 -17.05 5.69 34.25
C ARG A 66 -16.18 4.99 33.19
N GLY A 67 -16.73 4.00 32.46
CA GLY A 67 -15.99 3.19 31.49
C GLY A 67 -16.74 3.03 30.17
N PHE A 68 -16.33 2.05 29.39
CA PHE A 68 -16.88 1.71 28.07
C PHE A 68 -17.16 0.22 28.00
N GLU A 69 -18.24 -0.18 27.31
CA GLU A 69 -18.58 -1.59 27.09
C GLU A 69 -19.02 -1.82 25.64
N PRO A 70 -18.72 -2.98 25.03
CA PRO A 70 -19.27 -3.39 23.75
C PRO A 70 -20.72 -3.84 23.94
N VAL A 71 -21.67 -2.93 23.73
CA VAL A 71 -23.11 -3.14 24.02
C VAL A 71 -23.90 -3.41 22.74
N TYR A 72 -23.36 -3.01 21.58
CA TYR A 72 -24.01 -3.15 20.28
C TYR A 72 -23.14 -3.95 19.32
N GLU A 73 -23.75 -4.30 18.19
CA GLU A 73 -23.12 -5.01 17.11
C GLU A 73 -21.94 -4.21 16.52
N SER A 74 -20.76 -4.82 16.56
CA SER A 74 -19.58 -4.34 15.85
C SER A 74 -19.64 -4.77 14.38
N VAL A 75 -19.35 -3.86 13.44
CA VAL A 75 -19.43 -4.15 11.99
C VAL A 75 -18.22 -3.56 11.28
N ILE A 76 -17.56 -4.34 10.42
CA ILE A 76 -16.46 -3.83 9.58
C ILE A 76 -16.96 -2.82 8.54
N THR A 77 -16.16 -1.79 8.24
CA THR A 77 -16.47 -0.84 7.17
C THR A 77 -15.82 -1.25 5.85
N LYS A 78 -16.17 -0.57 4.75
CA LYS A 78 -15.45 -0.70 3.47
C LYS A 78 -13.94 -0.49 3.62
N ASP A 79 -13.51 0.44 4.47
CA ASP A 79 -12.10 0.78 4.63
C ASP A 79 -11.36 -0.30 5.45
N GLY A 80 -12.06 -0.95 6.40
CA GLY A 80 -11.54 -2.14 7.08
C GLY A 80 -11.41 -3.33 6.14
N ILE A 81 -12.38 -3.54 5.24
CA ILE A 81 -12.32 -4.60 4.22
C ILE A 81 -11.16 -4.34 3.26
N ASP A 82 -11.03 -3.11 2.75
CA ASP A 82 -9.97 -2.72 1.82
C ASP A 82 -8.57 -2.81 2.46
N LEU A 83 -8.44 -2.63 3.78
CA LEU A 83 -7.18 -2.81 4.50
C LEU A 83 -6.71 -4.28 4.52
N ILE A 84 -7.64 -5.24 4.62
CA ILE A 84 -7.35 -6.68 4.70
C ILE A 84 -7.20 -7.29 3.31
N ALA A 85 -7.78 -6.67 2.28
CA ALA A 85 -7.73 -7.17 0.92
C ALA A 85 -6.27 -7.25 0.42
N PRO A 86 -5.86 -8.40 -0.17
CA PRO A 86 -4.47 -8.61 -0.60
C PRO A 86 -4.00 -7.65 -1.71
N ASP A 87 -4.92 -7.00 -2.40
CA ASP A 87 -4.70 -5.99 -3.45
C ASP A 87 -4.99 -4.55 -3.01
N GLY A 88 -5.25 -4.31 -1.71
CA GLY A 88 -5.66 -3.01 -1.17
C GLY A 88 -7.11 -2.63 -1.46
N GLY A 89 -7.91 -3.58 -1.97
CA GLY A 89 -9.35 -3.47 -2.13
C GLY A 89 -9.81 -2.47 -3.20
N ILE A 90 -11.11 -2.15 -3.16
CA ILE A 90 -11.75 -1.31 -4.19
C ILE A 90 -11.19 0.12 -4.13
N ALA A 91 -10.85 0.63 -2.94
CA ALA A 91 -10.18 1.91 -2.80
C ALA A 91 -8.83 1.99 -3.52
N ALA A 92 -8.03 0.91 -3.54
CA ALA A 92 -6.78 0.87 -4.30
C ALA A 92 -7.04 0.87 -5.82
N ALA A 93 -8.04 0.11 -6.28
CA ALA A 93 -8.45 0.11 -7.68
C ALA A 93 -8.98 1.49 -8.16
N LEU A 94 -9.57 2.28 -7.26
CA LEU A 94 -10.04 3.64 -7.55
C LEU A 94 -8.96 4.72 -7.38
N LYS A 95 -7.94 4.48 -6.54
CA LYS A 95 -6.73 5.31 -6.40
C LYS A 95 -5.66 4.95 -7.44
N ILE A 96 -6.04 4.71 -8.69
CA ILE A 96 -5.06 4.71 -9.79
C ILE A 96 -4.52 6.13 -9.90
N ILE A 97 -3.40 6.40 -9.23
CA ILE A 97 -2.57 7.56 -9.50
C ILE A 97 -2.05 7.34 -10.91
N THR A 98 -2.66 7.99 -11.89
CA THR A 98 -2.11 8.00 -13.25
C THR A 98 -0.80 8.76 -13.18
N VAL A 99 0.32 8.05 -13.05
CA VAL A 99 1.64 8.65 -13.20
C VAL A 99 1.77 9.03 -14.67
N LYS A 100 1.42 10.28 -15.00
CA LYS A 100 1.81 10.87 -16.27
C LYS A 100 3.31 11.11 -16.19
N LEU A 101 4.08 10.25 -16.85
CA LEU A 101 5.49 10.52 -17.11
C LEU A 101 5.57 11.80 -17.94
N HIS A 102 5.87 12.92 -17.29
CA HIS A 102 6.04 14.19 -17.97
C HIS A 102 7.29 14.10 -18.85
N GLU A 103 7.17 14.51 -20.11
CA GLU A 103 8.24 14.36 -21.11
C GLU A 103 9.49 15.16 -20.73
N GLU A 104 9.31 16.24 -19.96
CA GLU A 104 10.42 16.97 -19.35
C GLU A 104 11.22 16.10 -18.37
N THR A 105 10.55 15.27 -17.56
CA THR A 105 11.20 14.33 -16.65
C THR A 105 11.98 13.27 -17.41
N ILE A 106 11.37 12.72 -18.48
CA ILE A 106 12.04 11.75 -19.36
C ILE A 106 13.30 12.39 -19.97
N ARG A 107 13.16 13.60 -20.52
CA ARG A 107 14.26 14.35 -21.13
C ARG A 107 15.39 14.58 -20.14
N LYS A 108 15.06 15.01 -18.92
CA LYS A 108 16.05 15.26 -17.86
C LYS A 108 16.85 14.00 -17.53
N ILE A 109 16.18 12.87 -17.31
CA ILE A 109 16.84 11.59 -17.01
C ILE A 109 17.79 11.18 -18.13
N LEU A 110 17.35 11.27 -19.40
CA LEU A 110 18.18 10.91 -20.54
C LEU A 110 19.41 11.82 -20.68
N LEU A 111 19.24 13.13 -20.49
CA LEU A 111 20.35 14.09 -20.52
C LEU A 111 21.38 13.81 -19.42
N GLU A 112 20.92 13.54 -18.19
CA GLU A 112 21.79 13.19 -17.07
C GLU A 112 22.59 11.90 -17.35
N LYS A 113 21.95 10.88 -17.92
CA LYS A 113 22.63 9.63 -18.31
C LYS A 113 23.67 9.82 -19.41
N VAL A 114 23.39 10.66 -20.40
CA VAL A 114 24.39 10.99 -21.45
C VAL A 114 25.58 11.72 -20.84
N LEU A 115 25.36 12.66 -19.92
CA LEU A 115 26.45 13.38 -19.25
C LEU A 115 27.35 12.46 -18.43
N GLN A 116 26.74 11.51 -17.70
CA GLN A 116 27.43 10.51 -16.86
C GLN A 116 28.10 9.38 -17.66
N SER A 117 27.84 9.27 -18.96
CA SER A 117 28.41 8.22 -19.80
C SER A 117 29.90 8.43 -20.07
N ASN A 118 30.60 7.35 -20.43
CA ASN A 118 32.01 7.38 -20.84
C ASN A 118 32.19 7.68 -22.34
N LEU A 119 31.17 8.28 -22.99
CA LEU A 119 31.24 8.68 -24.40
C LEU A 119 32.24 9.82 -24.62
N THR A 120 32.73 9.96 -25.84
CA THR A 120 33.58 11.09 -26.22
C THR A 120 32.79 12.40 -26.17
N GLU A 121 33.48 13.53 -26.00
CA GLU A 121 32.83 14.86 -25.94
C GLU A 121 32.00 15.17 -27.20
N ASN A 122 32.44 14.70 -28.37
CA ASN A 122 31.71 14.88 -29.62
C ASN A 122 30.40 14.07 -29.66
N GLU A 123 30.44 12.82 -29.21
CA GLU A 123 29.26 11.95 -29.12
C GLU A 123 28.26 12.49 -28.09
N LYS A 124 28.74 12.93 -26.92
CA LYS A 124 27.91 13.58 -25.89
C LYS A 124 27.21 14.81 -26.44
N SER A 125 27.96 15.74 -27.06
CA SER A 125 27.41 16.98 -27.62
C SER A 125 26.30 16.71 -28.65
N THR A 126 26.51 15.71 -29.50
CA THR A 126 25.54 15.30 -30.52
C THR A 126 24.26 14.76 -29.88
N LEU A 127 24.38 13.82 -28.94
CA LEU A 127 23.24 13.21 -28.25
C LEU A 127 22.46 14.22 -27.40
N LEU A 128 23.15 15.11 -26.68
CA LEU A 128 22.52 16.17 -25.90
C LEU A 128 21.71 17.11 -26.80
N THR A 129 22.22 17.44 -27.99
CA THR A 129 21.52 18.28 -28.96
C THR A 129 20.27 17.59 -29.50
N CYS A 130 20.37 16.31 -29.86
CA CYS A 130 19.23 15.51 -30.30
C CYS A 130 18.15 15.40 -29.22
N LEU A 131 18.54 15.07 -27.99
CA LEU A 131 17.61 14.94 -26.86
C LEU A 131 16.96 16.26 -26.47
N LYS A 132 17.63 17.40 -26.63
CA LYS A 132 17.02 18.74 -26.40
C LYS A 132 16.03 19.13 -27.49
N LYS A 133 16.18 18.64 -28.72
CA LYS A 133 15.30 18.93 -29.86
C LYS A 133 14.20 17.89 -30.09
N ALA A 134 14.27 16.74 -29.44
CA ALA A 134 13.27 15.68 -29.56
C ALA A 134 11.88 16.18 -29.15
N SER A 135 10.84 15.81 -29.90
CA SER A 135 9.45 16.05 -29.52
C SER A 135 9.00 15.07 -28.43
N ASP A 136 7.90 15.39 -27.77
CA ASP A 136 7.31 14.59 -26.70
C ASP A 136 6.95 13.17 -27.15
N GLN A 137 6.44 13.03 -28.38
CA GLN A 137 6.19 11.74 -29.00
C GLN A 137 7.48 10.92 -29.19
N VAL A 138 8.56 11.57 -29.62
CA VAL A 138 9.86 10.90 -29.81
C VAL A 138 10.43 10.46 -28.47
N LEU A 139 10.31 11.28 -27.42
CA LEU A 139 10.77 10.92 -26.07
C LEU A 139 10.00 9.72 -25.50
N THR A 140 8.68 9.69 -25.69
CA THR A 140 7.84 8.56 -25.25
C THR A 140 8.19 7.26 -25.98
N ASN A 141 8.38 7.35 -27.30
CA ASN A 141 8.80 6.20 -28.11
C ASN A 141 10.20 5.70 -27.71
N LEU A 142 11.15 6.61 -27.50
CA LEU A 142 12.49 6.30 -27.05
C LEU A 142 12.48 5.63 -25.67
N LEU A 143 11.70 6.15 -24.72
CA LEU A 143 11.57 5.54 -23.40
C LEU A 143 11.04 4.11 -23.51
N THR A 144 10.00 3.89 -24.31
CA THR A 144 9.41 2.56 -24.53
C THR A 144 10.45 1.58 -25.09
N GLU A 145 11.22 2.00 -26.09
CA GLU A 145 12.27 1.17 -26.70
C GLU A 145 13.43 0.91 -25.74
N LEU A 146 13.82 1.90 -24.94
CA LEU A 146 14.86 1.75 -23.92
C LEU A 146 14.46 0.77 -22.83
N VAL A 147 13.20 0.79 -22.38
CA VAL A 147 12.68 -0.17 -21.41
C VAL A 147 12.72 -1.59 -21.99
N LYS A 148 12.25 -1.78 -23.23
CA LYS A 148 12.31 -3.09 -23.91
C LYS A 148 13.74 -3.61 -23.99
N ARG A 149 14.65 -2.79 -24.52
CA ARG A 149 16.08 -3.16 -24.64
C ARG A 149 16.74 -3.41 -23.29
N GLY A 150 16.34 -2.65 -22.27
CA GLY A 150 16.80 -2.86 -20.91
C GLY A 150 16.39 -4.23 -20.39
N ILE A 151 15.12 -4.60 -20.56
CA ILE A 151 14.58 -5.93 -20.24
C ILE A 151 15.34 -7.03 -21.00
N ASP A 152 15.58 -6.84 -22.31
CA ASP A 152 16.31 -7.80 -23.14
C ASP A 152 17.79 -7.97 -22.74
N GLN A 153 18.36 -6.99 -22.04
CA GLN A 153 19.73 -7.04 -21.52
C GLN A 153 19.83 -7.65 -20.12
N PHE A 154 18.72 -7.99 -19.47
CA PHE A 154 18.80 -8.69 -18.18
C PHE A 154 19.46 -10.05 -18.36
N PRO A 155 20.39 -10.44 -17.46
CA PRO A 155 21.10 -11.71 -17.59
C PRO A 155 20.18 -12.93 -17.61
N SER A 156 19.05 -12.88 -16.88
CA SER A 156 18.00 -13.89 -16.92
C SER A 156 16.64 -13.33 -16.52
N LEU A 157 15.55 -14.02 -16.95
CA LEU A 157 14.18 -13.71 -16.52
C LEU A 157 13.98 -13.94 -15.01
N SER A 158 14.74 -14.88 -14.42
CA SER A 158 14.75 -15.10 -12.97
C SER A 158 15.29 -13.88 -12.22
N ASP A 159 16.40 -13.28 -12.68
CA ASP A 159 16.97 -12.08 -12.04
C ASP A 159 16.01 -10.89 -12.13
N LEU A 160 15.36 -10.72 -13.28
CA LEU A 160 14.32 -9.71 -13.45
C LEU A 160 13.16 -9.92 -12.46
N SER A 161 12.68 -11.16 -12.33
CA SER A 161 11.58 -11.47 -11.40
C SER A 161 11.94 -11.19 -9.95
N GLN A 162 13.16 -11.53 -9.52
CA GLN A 162 13.65 -11.26 -8.17
C GLN A 162 13.80 -9.76 -7.92
N TRP A 163 14.33 -9.01 -8.89
CA TRP A 163 14.43 -7.55 -8.79
C TRP A 163 13.06 -6.89 -8.68
N LEU A 164 12.07 -7.35 -9.46
CA LEU A 164 10.70 -6.83 -9.39
C LEU A 164 10.05 -7.10 -8.02
N GLN A 165 10.28 -8.27 -7.41
CA GLN A 165 9.72 -8.61 -6.10
C GLN A 165 10.10 -7.61 -4.99
N ILE A 166 11.26 -6.97 -5.07
CA ILE A 166 11.69 -5.92 -4.12
C ILE A 166 10.68 -4.75 -4.07
N PHE A 167 10.01 -4.45 -5.18
CA PHE A 167 9.04 -3.34 -5.27
C PHE A 167 7.61 -3.75 -4.89
N PHE A 168 7.30 -5.05 -4.92
CA PHE A 168 5.94 -5.57 -4.67
C PHE A 168 5.77 -6.19 -3.28
N HIS A 169 6.83 -6.30 -2.48
CA HIS A 169 6.78 -6.69 -1.06
C HIS A 169 7.63 -5.73 -0.20
N PRO A 170 7.10 -4.56 0.18
CA PRO A 170 7.66 -3.74 1.25
C PRO A 170 7.37 -4.32 2.65
#